data_AF-A0A803QU62-F1
#
_entry.id   AF-A0A803QU62-F1
#
_cell.length_a   1.000
_cell.length_b   1.000
_cell.length_c   1.000
_cell.angle_alpha   90.00
_cell.angle_beta   90.00
_cell.angle_gamma   90.00
#
_symmetry.space_group_name_H-M   'P 1'
#
loop_
_entity.id
_entity.type
_entity.pdbx_description
1 polymer ?
#
loop_
_entity_poly.entity_id
_entity_poly.type
_entity_poly.pdbx_seq_one_letter_code
_entity_poly.pdbx_strand_id
1 'polypeptide(L)' 'MHASLVSSNTTSVEVYEKKRAVRWQYDLGKKRNFEQVFGKKKALWFFPLFSKDDLDNIPALEGLEFPTRADVEV' A
#
# COMPACT_ATOMS: atom_id res chain seq x y z
N MET A 1 5.99 -9.84 10.99
CA MET A 1 6.12 -8.39 11.18
C MET A 1 5.85 -7.61 9.88
N HIS A 2 6.66 -7.69 8.81
CA HIS A 2 6.40 -6.91 7.59
C HIS A 2 5.19 -7.34 6.75
N ALA A 3 4.84 -8.63 6.74
CA ALA A 3 3.64 -9.09 6.03
C ALA A 3 2.34 -8.45 6.57
N SER A 4 2.27 -8.20 7.88
CA SER A 4 1.11 -7.50 8.47
C SER A 4 1.10 -6.03 8.08
N LEU A 5 2.26 -5.37 8.03
CA LEU A 5 2.40 -3.98 7.59
C LEU A 5 1.88 -3.78 6.15
N VAL A 6 2.32 -4.64 5.23
CA VAL A 6 1.82 -4.64 3.84
C VAL A 6 0.32 -4.94 3.80
N SER A 7 -0.15 -5.90 4.60
CA SER A 7 -1.57 -6.24 4.62
C SER A 7 -2.46 -5.09 5.13
N SER A 8 -1.98 -4.27 6.06
CA SER A 8 -2.71 -3.12 6.62
C SER A 8 -2.36 -1.77 5.99
N ASN A 9 -1.51 -1.76 4.97
CA ASN A 9 -0.98 -0.57 4.31
C ASN A 9 -0.46 0.50 5.29
N THR A 10 0.44 0.06 6.17
CA THR A 10 1.04 0.91 7.20
C THR A 10 2.55 0.72 7.19
N THR A 11 3.30 1.80 7.25
CA THR A 11 4.75 1.74 7.48
C THR A 11 5.06 1.43 8.95
N SER A 12 6.32 1.09 9.23
CA SER A 12 6.77 0.87 10.61
C SER A 12 6.59 2.11 11.48
N VAL A 13 6.71 3.32 10.92
CA VAL A 13 6.51 4.59 11.66
C VAL A 13 5.02 4.80 11.96
N GLU A 14 4.19 4.69 10.93
CA GLU A 14 2.74 4.91 11.03
C GLU A 14 2.04 3.96 12.01
N VAL A 15 2.54 2.72 12.16
CA VAL A 15 1.99 1.77 13.15
C VAL A 15 2.07 2.29 14.58
N TYR A 16 3.09 3.08 14.92
CA TYR A 16 3.21 3.68 16.24
C TYR A 16 2.32 4.92 16.40
N GLU A 17 1.99 5.61 15.31
CA GLU A 17 1.12 6.79 15.30
C GLU A 17 -0.37 6.41 15.26
N LYS A 18 -0.69 5.26 14.67
CA LYS A 18 -2.06 4.78 14.50
C LYS A 18 -2.72 4.46 15.84
N LYS A 19 -3.84 5.13 16.13
CA LYS A 19 -4.75 4.76 17.23
C LYS A 19 -5.37 3.39 16.93
N ARG A 20 -5.16 2.41 17.82
CA ARG A 20 -5.60 1.00 17.63
C ARG A 20 -7.07 0.80 17.23
N ALA A 21 -7.95 1.72 17.63
CA ALA A 21 -9.40 1.61 17.39
C ALA A 21 -9.86 2.12 16.02
N VAL A 22 -9.01 2.86 15.28
CA VAL A 22 -9.43 3.54 14.05
C VAL A 22 -8.97 2.77 12.81
N ARG A 23 -9.87 2.63 11.83
CA ARG A 23 -9.50 2.09 10.51
C ARG A 23 -8.48 3.01 9.86
N TRP A 24 -7.41 2.44 9.32
CA TRP A 24 -6.35 3.23 8.69
C TRP A 24 -6.83 3.74 7.34
N GLN A 25 -6.61 5.04 7.07
CA GLN A 25 -7.06 5.68 5.83
C GLN A 25 -6.41 5.10 4.57
N TYR A 26 -5.16 4.63 4.67
CA TYR A 26 -4.46 4.02 3.53
C TYR A 26 -4.76 2.53 3.38
N ASP A 27 -5.42 1.88 4.33
CA ASP A 27 -5.81 0.48 4.16
C ASP A 27 -6.95 0.39 3.13
N LEU A 28 -6.67 -0.07 1.91
CA LEU A 28 -7.64 -0.23 0.81
C LEU A 28 -8.05 -1.69 0.60
N GLY A 29 -7.69 -2.57 1.55
CA GLY A 29 -7.87 -4.01 1.47
C GLY A 29 -6.64 -4.75 0.94
N LYS A 30 -6.40 -5.95 1.49
CA LYS A 30 -5.15 -6.72 1.33
C LYS A 30 -4.60 -6.81 -0.10
N LYS A 31 -5.47 -7.02 -1.09
CA LYS A 31 -5.05 -7.11 -2.50
C LYS A 31 -4.50 -5.78 -3.02
N ARG A 32 -5.23 -4.67 -2.83
CA ARG A 32 -4.80 -3.35 -3.30
C ARG A 32 -3.56 -2.87 -2.55
N ASN A 33 -3.50 -3.13 -1.25
CA ASN A 33 -2.32 -2.81 -0.43
C ASN A 33 -1.08 -3.57 -0.93
N PHE A 34 -1.23 -4.85 -1.29
CA PHE A 34 -0.14 -5.63 -1.87
C PHE A 34 0.27 -5.10 -3.25
N GLU A 35 -0.69 -4.80 -4.12
CA GLU A 35 -0.43 -4.25 -5.47
C GLU A 35 0.26 -2.88 -5.43
N GLN A 36 0.06 -2.07 -4.38
CA GLN A 36 0.81 -0.82 -4.21
C GLN A 36 2.30 -1.02 -3.93
N VAL A 37 2.69 -2.17 -3.37
CA VAL A 37 4.09 -2.48 -3.05
C VAL A 37 4.76 -3.26 -4.20
N PHE A 38 4.03 -4.16 -4.84
CA PHE A 38 4.58 -5.13 -5.80
C PHE A 38 4.09 -4.95 -7.24
N GLY A 39 3.18 -4.01 -7.50
CA GLY A 39 2.53 -3.85 -8.80
C GLY A 39 1.44 -4.90 -9.07
N LYS A 40 0.73 -4.76 -10.19
CA LYS A 40 -0.37 -5.65 -10.60
C LYS A 40 0.13 -6.89 -11.34
N LYS A 41 1.33 -6.84 -11.91
CA LYS A 41 1.91 -7.95 -12.69
C LYS A 41 2.42 -9.07 -11.81
N LYS A 42 1.58 -10.09 -11.60
CA LYS A 42 1.88 -11.27 -10.78
C LYS A 42 3.19 -11.98 -11.12
N ALA A 43 3.55 -12.02 -12.41
CA ALA A 43 4.79 -12.64 -12.86
C ALA A 43 6.04 -11.96 -12.26
N LEU A 44 5.95 -10.67 -11.91
CA LEU A 44 7.06 -9.90 -11.35
C LEU A 44 7.11 -9.90 -9.82
N TRP A 45 6.12 -10.44 -9.12
CA TRP A 45 6.04 -10.37 -7.65
C TRP A 45 7.23 -11.04 -6.92
N PHE A 46 7.91 -11.97 -7.58
CA PHE A 46 9.08 -12.67 -7.03
C PHE A 46 10.40 -12.19 -7.64
N PHE A 47 10.36 -11.13 -8.46
CA PHE A 47 11.53 -10.52 -9.08
C PHE A 47 11.70 -9.09 -8.55
N PRO A 48 12.95 -8.60 -8.38
CA PRO A 48 13.22 -7.25 -7.92
C PRO A 48 13.05 -6.23 -9.06
N LEU A 49 11.88 -6.21 -9.71
CA LEU A 49 11.61 -5.41 -10.90
C LEU A 49 10.17 -4.87 -10.87
N PHE A 50 10.01 -3.62 -11.32
CA PHE A 50 8.70 -3.06 -11.66
C PHE A 50 8.50 -3.04 -13.16
N SER A 51 7.24 -3.13 -13.58
CA SER A 51 6.90 -2.90 -14.97
C SER A 51 6.64 -1.42 -15.21
N LYS A 52 6.99 -0.92 -16.41
CA LYS A 52 6.72 0.47 -16.80
C LYS A 52 5.25 0.84 -16.63
N ASP A 53 4.37 -0.05 -17.08
CA ASP A 53 2.92 0.08 -16.91
C ASP A 53 2.48 0.19 -15.44
N ASP A 54 3.11 -0.53 -14.51
CA ASP A 54 2.79 -0.37 -13.08
C ASP A 54 3.27 0.99 -12.54
N LEU A 55 4.47 1.45 -12.94
CA LEU A 55 4.99 2.76 -12.54
C LEU A 55 4.08 3.89 -13.06
N ASP A 56 3.66 3.82 -14.31
CA ASP A 56 2.83 4.85 -14.94
C ASP A 56 1.39 4.91 -14.37
N ASN A 57 0.87 3.78 -13.84
CA ASN A 57 -0.52 3.65 -13.41
C ASN A 57 -0.73 3.50 -11.89
N ILE A 58 0.34 3.41 -11.10
CA ILE A 58 0.28 3.27 -9.64
C ILE A 58 1.12 4.39 -9.02
N PRO A 59 0.52 5.56 -8.74
CA PRO A 59 1.23 6.72 -8.19
C PRO A 59 1.98 6.43 -6.89
N ALA A 60 1.47 5.49 -6.08
CA ALA A 60 2.11 5.05 -4.84
C ALA A 60 3.51 4.46 -5.06
N LEU A 61 3.83 3.94 -6.26
CA LEU A 61 5.17 3.44 -6.59
C LEU A 61 6.19 4.57 -6.79
N GLU A 62 5.73 5.78 -7.13
CA GLU A 62 6.58 6.99 -7.16
C GLU A 62 6.75 7.62 -5.79
N GLY A 63 5.92 7.23 -4.81
CA GLY A 63 6.01 7.68 -3.43
C GLY A 63 5.50 9.11 -3.18
N LEU A 64 4.87 9.73 -4.17
CA LEU A 64 4.36 11.10 -4.08
C LEU A 64 2.92 11.16 -3.58
N GLU A 65 2.07 10.22 -4.04
CA GLU A 65 0.64 10.23 -3.74
C GLU A 65 0.14 8.83 -3.39
N PHE A 66 -0.67 8.75 -2.33
CA PHE A 66 -1.26 7.49 -1.84
C PHE A 66 -2.78 7.61 -1.79
N PRO A 67 -3.52 6.71 -2.44
CA PRO A 67 -4.97 6.75 -2.40
C PRO A 67 -5.49 6.45 -1.00
N THR A 68 -6.47 7.24 -0.57
CA THR A 68 -7.12 7.13 0.74
C THR A 68 -8.54 6.58 0.61
N ARG A 69 -9.02 5.99 1.71
CA ARG A 69 -10.43 5.67 1.90
C ARG A 69 -11.26 6.93 2.01
N ALA A 70 -12.31 7.04 1.21
CA ALA A 70 -13.26 8.16 1.28
C ALA A 70 -14.15 8.13 2.54
N ASP A 71 -14.25 6.97 3.20
CA ASP A 71 -15.09 6.72 4.38
C ASP A 71 -14.40 7.01 5.73
N VAL A 72 -13.16 7.50 5.72
CA VAL A 72 -12.41 7.85 6.93
C VAL A 72 -12.32 9.37 6.99
N GLU A 73 -13.13 9.99 7.85
CA GLU A 73 -12.96 11.40 8.21
C GLU A 73 -11.61 11.56 8.95
N VAL A 74 -10.84 12.57 8.53
CA VAL A 74 -9.49 12.89 9.05
C VAL A 74 -9.56 13.48 10.45
#